data_AF-A0A069PN97-F1
#
_entry.id   AF-A0A069PN97-F1
#
_cell.length_a   1.000
_cell.length_b   1.000
_cell.length_c   1.000
_cell.angle_alpha   90.00
_cell.angle_beta   90.00
_cell.angle_gamma   90.00
#
_symmetry.space_group_name_H-M   'P 1'
#
loop_
_entity.id
_entity.type
_entity.pdbx_description
1 polymer ?
#
loop_
_entity_poly.entity_id
_entity_poly.type
_entity_poly.pdbx_seq_one_letter_code
_entity_poly.pdbx_strand_id
1 'polypeptide(L)'
;MRCIKPRAQSRQVFRRLAGLLVWMCVTLTACVSHEPPRTESTAPTTQPAPSVHPSTAPLPSWQDGVARAAILKFIADVTHEGAATYVPKEARVAVFDNDGTLWSESPIPFQLSFMIEQVKAAAPRHPEWQRNPAFKALLAHDDAALAQNRKPLLELIAVANSGMSTDEYDRSIRAWLTSAKHPTLQRPYTDLVYQPQLELLDLLRANGFKVWIVSGGTAQFMRVWASEAYGIPPEQIVGAEEKLKYEIRGGKPALLRVPGFAFVDDGPGKPVGIFRAIGRRPILAFGNSDGDREMLEYTASGLGETLALLLHHDDSDREFAYDRQSSLARLDKAWDEAVARGWVVVSMKRDWKTVYPGPKP
;
A
#
# COMPACT_ATOMS: atom_id res chain seq x y z
N MET A 1 -3.36 -16.55 78.23
CA MET A 1 -4.41 -15.92 79.07
C MET A 1 -5.46 -15.25 78.17
N ARG A 2 -6.61 -14.88 78.76
CA ARG A 2 -7.84 -14.26 78.22
C ARG A 2 -7.73 -13.37 76.97
N CYS A 3 -8.82 -13.37 76.19
CA CYS A 3 -9.14 -12.42 75.10
C CYS A 3 -9.31 -10.96 75.59
N ILE A 4 -9.24 -9.98 74.67
CA ILE A 4 -10.04 -8.73 74.67
C ILE A 4 -10.17 -8.15 73.23
N LYS A 5 -11.40 -7.69 72.92
CA LYS A 5 -11.83 -6.65 71.95
C LYS A 5 -12.90 -5.82 72.72
N PRO A 6 -13.20 -4.52 72.47
CA PRO A 6 -13.44 -3.84 71.18
C PRO A 6 -12.43 -2.68 70.98
N ARG A 7 -12.66 -1.43 70.53
CA ARG A 7 -13.80 -0.54 70.12
C ARG A 7 -13.17 0.49 69.14
N ALA A 8 -13.73 0.92 67.99
CA ALA A 8 -15.08 1.31 67.55
C ALA A 8 -15.55 2.71 68.03
N GLN A 9 -16.03 3.52 67.06
CA GLN A 9 -16.58 4.90 67.12
C GLN A 9 -15.58 6.09 67.14
N SER A 10 -15.91 7.33 66.67
CA SER A 10 -16.71 7.80 65.50
C SER A 10 -16.74 9.36 65.45
N ARG A 11 -17.36 9.94 64.40
CA ARG A 11 -17.74 11.37 64.15
C ARG A 11 -16.62 12.23 63.52
N GLN A 12 -16.78 13.01 62.42
CA GLN A 12 -17.87 13.73 61.72
C GLN A 12 -17.81 15.26 61.89
N VAL A 13 -18.52 16.00 61.01
CA VAL A 13 -18.54 17.46 60.75
C VAL A 13 -17.50 17.86 59.68
N PHE A 14 -17.82 18.51 58.54
CA PHE A 14 -19.09 18.81 57.83
C PHE A 14 -18.77 18.94 56.30
N ARG A 15 -19.67 18.65 55.33
CA ARG A 15 -20.84 19.42 54.78
C ARG A 15 -20.52 20.82 54.20
N ARG A 16 -21.16 21.30 53.12
CA ARG A 16 -21.93 20.71 51.97
C ARG A 16 -22.36 21.84 50.99
N LEU A 17 -23.17 21.49 49.97
CA LEU A 17 -23.90 22.33 48.98
C LEU A 17 -23.11 22.55 47.68
N ALA A 18 -23.48 22.05 46.49
CA ALA A 18 -24.72 21.47 45.94
C ALA A 18 -25.84 22.47 45.57
N GLY A 19 -26.22 22.47 44.29
CA GLY A 19 -27.39 23.11 43.70
C GLY A 19 -27.77 22.34 42.43
N LEU A 20 -29.05 21.95 42.29
CA LEU A 20 -29.52 21.03 41.26
C LEU A 20 -31.02 21.26 41.03
N LEU A 21 -31.39 21.76 39.85
CA LEU A 21 -32.74 21.78 39.27
C LEU A 21 -32.59 21.82 37.74
N VAL A 22 -33.53 21.44 36.89
CA VAL A 22 -34.62 20.45 36.85
C VAL A 22 -35.35 20.76 35.53
N TRP A 23 -35.40 19.76 34.67
CA TRP A 23 -36.47 19.41 33.73
C TRP A 23 -37.56 20.45 33.37
N MET A 24 -37.77 20.66 32.06
CA MET A 24 -39.09 20.97 31.50
C MET A 24 -39.26 20.32 30.13
N CYS A 25 -40.37 19.63 29.90
CA CYS A 25 -40.82 19.19 28.59
C CYS A 25 -41.89 20.16 28.08
N VAL A 26 -41.83 20.54 26.80
CA VAL A 26 -42.96 21.12 26.06
C VAL A 26 -43.06 20.44 24.71
N THR A 27 -44.18 19.77 24.47
CA THR A 27 -44.57 19.25 23.15
C THR A 27 -45.43 20.28 22.44
N LEU A 28 -45.10 20.62 21.19
CA LEU A 28 -46.02 21.31 20.28
C LEU A 28 -46.13 20.54 18.97
N THR A 29 -47.29 19.91 18.77
CA THR A 29 -47.70 19.32 17.50
C THR A 29 -48.09 20.42 16.51
N ALA A 30 -47.49 20.41 15.32
CA ALA A 30 -47.96 21.19 14.19
C ALA A 30 -48.27 20.24 13.02
N CYS A 31 -49.54 19.99 12.76
CA CYS A 31 -49.96 19.25 11.58
C CYS A 31 -49.87 20.16 10.35
N VAL A 32 -48.98 19.84 9.42
CA VAL A 32 -48.97 20.43 8.08
C VAL A 32 -49.23 19.31 7.08
N SER A 33 -50.46 19.24 6.60
CA SER A 33 -50.83 18.37 5.47
C SER A 33 -50.08 18.85 4.22
N HIS A 34 -49.28 17.99 3.61
CA HIS A 34 -48.72 18.24 2.29
C HIS A 34 -49.54 17.44 1.26
N GLU A 35 -50.21 18.13 0.34
CA GLU A 35 -50.83 17.47 -0.80
C GLU A 35 -49.73 16.88 -1.72
N PRO A 36 -49.88 15.63 -2.19
CA PRO A 36 -49.02 15.11 -3.24
C PRO A 36 -49.37 15.81 -4.58
N PRO A 37 -48.38 16.22 -5.39
CA PRO A 37 -48.64 16.75 -6.72
C PRO A 37 -49.28 15.68 -7.61
N ARG A 38 -50.11 16.12 -8.57
CA ARG A 38 -50.94 15.25 -9.40
C ARG A 38 -50.10 14.37 -10.31
N THR A 39 -50.46 13.09 -10.40
CA THR A 39 -49.92 12.15 -11.38
C THR A 39 -50.49 12.46 -12.77
N GLU A 40 -49.71 13.05 -13.66
CA GLU A 40 -50.02 13.09 -15.08
C GLU A 40 -49.66 11.74 -15.72
N SER A 41 -50.66 11.09 -16.31
CA SER A 41 -50.50 9.79 -16.97
C SER A 41 -49.99 9.97 -18.40
N THR A 42 -48.69 9.78 -18.61
CA THR A 42 -48.09 9.74 -19.95
C THR A 42 -48.03 8.31 -20.48
N ALA A 43 -48.41 8.11 -21.74
CA ALA A 43 -48.44 6.80 -22.38
C ALA A 43 -47.02 6.25 -22.65
N PRO A 44 -46.81 4.92 -22.61
CA PRO A 44 -45.49 4.34 -22.79
C PRO A 44 -45.00 4.43 -24.25
N THR A 45 -44.02 5.28 -24.51
CA THR A 45 -43.27 5.29 -25.76
C THR A 45 -42.25 4.16 -25.77
N THR A 46 -42.42 3.17 -26.65
CA THR A 46 -41.51 2.03 -26.78
C THR A 46 -40.14 2.46 -27.34
N GLN A 47 -39.15 2.63 -26.46
CA GLN A 47 -37.76 2.75 -26.88
C GLN A 47 -37.18 1.36 -27.25
N PRO A 48 -36.34 1.24 -28.30
CA PRO A 48 -35.64 0.01 -28.60
C PRO A 48 -34.60 -0.29 -27.50
N ALA A 49 -34.45 -1.56 -27.15
CA ALA A 49 -33.47 -1.98 -26.15
C ALA A 49 -32.03 -1.66 -26.59
N PRO A 50 -31.15 -1.18 -25.69
CA PRO A 50 -29.76 -0.91 -26.03
C PRO A 50 -29.05 -2.20 -26.43
N SER A 51 -28.29 -2.16 -27.52
CA SER A 51 -27.47 -3.28 -27.96
C SER A 51 -26.39 -3.59 -26.94
N VAL A 52 -26.43 -4.80 -26.37
CA VAL A 52 -25.39 -5.27 -25.44
C VAL A 52 -24.09 -5.46 -26.21
N HIS A 53 -23.18 -4.50 -26.07
CA HIS A 53 -21.78 -4.75 -26.38
C HIS A 53 -21.28 -5.87 -25.46
N PRO A 54 -20.59 -6.90 -25.96
CA PRO A 54 -20.00 -7.92 -25.11
C PRO A 54 -18.99 -7.25 -24.20
N SER A 55 -19.23 -7.29 -22.88
CA SER A 55 -18.25 -6.82 -21.91
C SER A 55 -16.98 -7.66 -22.05
N THR A 56 -15.83 -6.99 -22.15
CA THR A 56 -14.54 -7.65 -22.03
C THR A 56 -14.51 -8.41 -20.71
N ALA A 57 -14.20 -9.71 -20.76
CA ALA A 57 -14.23 -10.56 -19.58
C ALA A 57 -13.31 -9.96 -18.50
N PRO A 58 -13.78 -9.82 -17.24
CA PRO A 58 -12.99 -9.17 -16.19
C PRO A 58 -11.71 -9.96 -15.93
N LEU A 59 -10.61 -9.28 -15.62
CA LEU A 59 -9.30 -9.91 -15.42
C LEU A 59 -8.84 -10.74 -16.65
N PRO A 60 -8.75 -10.15 -17.87
CA PRO A 60 -8.47 -10.90 -19.09
C PRO A 60 -7.09 -11.56 -19.14
N SER A 61 -6.05 -10.99 -18.49
CA SER A 61 -4.71 -11.56 -18.39
C SER A 61 -4.55 -12.57 -17.26
N TRP A 62 -5.57 -12.78 -16.42
CA TRP A 62 -5.61 -13.87 -15.45
C TRP A 62 -6.13 -15.15 -16.09
N GLN A 63 -5.57 -16.29 -15.71
CA GLN A 63 -6.07 -17.62 -16.08
C GLN A 63 -7.34 -17.99 -15.31
N ASP A 64 -8.11 -18.93 -15.84
CA ASP A 64 -9.24 -19.51 -15.12
C ASP A 64 -8.74 -20.50 -14.07
N GLY A 65 -8.72 -20.03 -12.82
CA GLY A 65 -8.14 -20.75 -11.69
C GLY A 65 -8.64 -20.21 -10.35
N VAL A 66 -8.15 -20.79 -9.25
CA VAL A 66 -8.61 -20.50 -7.88
C VAL A 66 -8.44 -19.03 -7.53
N ALA A 67 -7.31 -18.41 -7.90
CA ALA A 67 -7.04 -17.00 -7.63
C ALA A 67 -8.06 -16.06 -8.30
N ARG A 68 -8.25 -16.20 -9.62
CA ARG A 68 -9.23 -15.42 -10.39
C ARG A 68 -10.65 -15.62 -9.87
N ALA A 69 -11.03 -16.85 -9.53
CA ALA A 69 -12.35 -17.17 -8.98
C ALA A 69 -12.58 -16.54 -7.59
N ALA A 70 -11.59 -16.59 -6.70
CA ALA A 70 -11.68 -16.01 -5.36
C ALA A 70 -11.84 -14.49 -5.40
N ILE A 71 -11.06 -13.81 -6.25
CA ILE A 71 -11.15 -12.36 -6.47
C ILE A 71 -12.54 -11.97 -6.98
N LEU A 72 -13.03 -12.63 -8.03
CA LEU A 72 -14.34 -12.31 -8.62
C LEU A 72 -15.50 -12.60 -7.68
N LYS A 73 -15.43 -13.71 -6.90
CA LYS A 73 -16.42 -14.03 -5.86
C LYS A 73 -16.44 -12.95 -4.76
N PHE A 74 -15.29 -12.65 -4.17
CA PHE A 74 -15.17 -11.65 -3.10
C PHE A 74 -15.74 -10.29 -3.52
N ILE A 75 -15.38 -9.80 -4.72
CA ILE A 75 -15.89 -8.54 -5.25
C ILE A 75 -17.42 -8.61 -5.41
N ALA A 76 -17.99 -9.71 -5.91
CA ALA A 76 -19.43 -9.86 -6.02
C ALA A 76 -20.12 -9.83 -4.64
N ASP A 77 -19.61 -10.59 -3.67
CA ASP A 77 -20.20 -10.72 -2.33
C ASP A 77 -20.24 -9.39 -1.56
N VAL A 78 -19.16 -8.59 -1.60
CA VAL A 78 -19.10 -7.31 -0.86
C VAL A 78 -19.76 -6.14 -1.58
N THR A 79 -20.15 -6.31 -2.85
CA THR A 79 -20.77 -5.24 -3.66
C THR A 79 -22.25 -5.46 -3.96
N HIS A 80 -22.80 -6.66 -3.78
CA HIS A 80 -24.22 -6.94 -3.98
C HIS A 80 -25.10 -6.24 -2.93
N GLU A 81 -25.74 -5.13 -3.32
CA GLU A 81 -26.63 -4.35 -2.45
C GLU A 81 -27.78 -5.21 -1.92
N GLY A 82 -27.92 -5.25 -0.58
CA GLY A 82 -28.91 -6.10 0.11
C GLY A 82 -28.38 -7.45 0.61
N ALA A 83 -27.16 -7.87 0.22
CA ALA A 83 -26.52 -9.04 0.82
C ALA A 83 -26.12 -8.80 2.29
N ALA A 84 -26.09 -9.86 3.10
CA ALA A 84 -25.53 -9.81 4.45
C ALA A 84 -24.00 -9.54 4.47
N THR A 85 -23.34 -9.82 3.35
CA THR A 85 -21.91 -9.56 3.09
C THR A 85 -21.62 -8.16 2.53
N TYR A 86 -22.66 -7.35 2.26
CA TYR A 86 -22.52 -6.06 1.60
C TYR A 86 -21.69 -5.06 2.41
N VAL A 87 -20.66 -4.50 1.77
CA VAL A 87 -19.84 -3.42 2.34
C VAL A 87 -20.15 -2.10 1.60
N PRO A 88 -20.48 -0.99 2.28
CA PRO A 88 -20.68 0.30 1.63
C PRO A 88 -19.37 0.85 1.04
N LYS A 89 -19.45 1.58 -0.08
CA LYS A 89 -18.30 2.06 -0.87
C LYS A 89 -17.26 2.84 -0.04
N GLU A 90 -17.73 3.53 1.00
CA GLU A 90 -16.88 4.33 1.89
C GLU A 90 -15.91 3.47 2.71
N ALA A 91 -16.25 2.20 2.94
CA ALA A 91 -15.50 1.20 3.71
C ALA A 91 -14.80 0.14 2.83
N ARG A 92 -15.04 0.10 1.51
CA ARG A 92 -14.31 -0.76 0.56
C ARG A 92 -12.89 -0.26 0.38
N VAL A 93 -11.98 -0.64 1.29
CA VAL A 93 -10.55 -0.32 1.22
C VAL A 93 -9.78 -1.57 0.78
N ALA A 94 -8.96 -1.42 -0.25
CA ALA A 94 -7.97 -2.41 -0.68
C ALA A 94 -6.56 -1.83 -0.52
N VAL A 95 -5.61 -2.67 -0.07
CA VAL A 95 -4.18 -2.32 0.06
C VAL A 95 -3.30 -3.27 -0.75
N PHE A 96 -2.22 -2.75 -1.31
CA PHE A 96 -1.23 -3.49 -2.10
C PHE A 96 0.18 -3.06 -1.68
N ASP A 97 1.16 -3.98 -1.62
CA ASP A 97 2.56 -3.55 -1.75
C ASP A 97 2.83 -3.09 -3.20
N ASN A 98 3.91 -2.37 -3.42
CA ASN A 98 4.39 -1.94 -4.74
C ASN A 98 5.48 -2.87 -5.27
N ASP A 99 6.62 -2.90 -4.57
CA ASP A 99 7.76 -3.75 -4.91
C ASP A 99 7.35 -5.22 -4.78
N GLY A 100 7.66 -6.02 -5.81
CA GLY A 100 7.24 -7.43 -5.89
C GLY A 100 5.75 -7.68 -6.14
N THR A 101 4.86 -6.76 -5.76
CA THR A 101 3.40 -6.98 -5.81
C THR A 101 2.70 -6.26 -6.98
N LEU A 102 3.09 -5.04 -7.34
CA LEU A 102 2.56 -4.29 -8.49
C LEU A 102 3.58 -4.13 -9.63
N TRP A 103 4.87 -4.20 -9.33
CA TRP A 103 5.96 -4.27 -10.30
C TRP A 103 7.08 -5.22 -9.84
N SER A 104 8.02 -5.54 -10.73
CA SER A 104 9.20 -6.34 -10.37
C SER A 104 10.12 -5.64 -9.36
N GLU A 105 10.85 -6.45 -8.59
CA GLU A 105 11.84 -6.00 -7.58
C GLU A 105 13.16 -6.80 -7.62
N SER A 106 13.23 -7.85 -8.43
CA SER A 106 14.47 -8.56 -8.72
C SER A 106 15.29 -7.75 -9.74
N PRO A 107 16.64 -7.77 -9.72
CA PRO A 107 17.49 -8.44 -8.73
C PRO A 107 17.61 -7.66 -7.41
N ILE A 108 17.29 -6.36 -7.42
CA ILE A 108 17.18 -5.49 -6.24
C ILE A 108 16.02 -4.49 -6.44
N PRO A 109 15.28 -4.10 -5.39
CA PRO A 109 14.13 -3.21 -5.50
C PRO A 109 14.47 -1.91 -6.25
N PHE A 110 13.56 -1.42 -7.08
CA PHE A 110 13.92 -0.39 -8.07
C PHE A 110 14.27 0.96 -7.42
N GLN A 111 13.73 1.26 -6.23
CA GLN A 111 14.19 2.40 -5.44
C GLN A 111 15.66 2.24 -4.99
N LEU A 112 16.11 1.02 -4.65
CA LEU A 112 17.51 0.78 -4.26
C LEU A 112 18.44 0.99 -5.47
N SER A 113 18.05 0.53 -6.66
CA SER A 113 18.75 0.84 -7.93
C SER A 113 18.86 2.35 -8.15
N PHE A 114 17.78 3.11 -7.99
CA PHE A 114 17.80 4.57 -8.08
C PHE A 114 18.72 5.21 -7.03
N MET A 115 18.60 4.83 -5.75
CA MET A 115 19.41 5.37 -4.66
C MET A 115 20.91 5.09 -4.84
N ILE A 116 21.27 4.00 -5.52
CA ILE A 116 22.65 3.65 -5.89
C ILE A 116 23.17 4.54 -7.03
N GLU A 117 22.37 4.85 -8.05
CA GLU A 117 22.76 5.82 -9.08
C GLU A 117 22.96 7.23 -8.49
N GLN A 118 22.19 7.61 -7.47
CA GLN A 118 22.39 8.87 -6.75
C GLN A 118 23.75 8.91 -6.01
N VAL A 119 24.28 7.78 -5.53
CA VAL A 119 25.67 7.69 -5.00
C VAL A 119 26.69 7.97 -6.11
N LYS A 120 26.52 7.37 -7.29
CA LYS A 120 27.42 7.60 -8.44
C LYS A 120 27.37 9.07 -8.89
N ALA A 121 26.18 9.66 -8.97
CA ALA A 121 25.98 11.07 -9.32
C ALA A 121 26.51 12.06 -8.27
N ALA A 122 26.52 11.69 -6.98
CA ALA A 122 27.07 12.51 -5.91
C ALA A 122 28.61 12.43 -5.81
N ALA A 123 29.22 11.30 -6.20
CA ALA A 123 30.65 11.02 -6.04
C ALA A 123 31.64 12.11 -6.52
N PRO A 124 31.40 12.88 -7.62
CA PRO A 124 32.29 13.99 -8.01
C PRO A 124 32.40 15.11 -6.96
N ARG A 125 31.45 15.19 -6.02
CA ARG A 125 31.48 16.12 -4.88
C ARG A 125 32.04 15.50 -3.59
N HIS A 126 32.33 14.20 -3.62
CA HIS A 126 32.78 13.38 -2.49
C HIS A 126 34.07 12.60 -2.82
N PRO A 127 35.21 13.29 -3.03
CA PRO A 127 36.48 12.65 -3.37
C PRO A 127 36.97 11.66 -2.31
N GLU A 128 36.50 11.76 -1.06
CA GLU A 128 36.79 10.81 0.01
C GLU A 128 36.17 9.43 -0.23
N TRP A 129 35.07 9.32 -0.98
CA TRP A 129 34.43 8.03 -1.30
C TRP A 129 35.32 7.13 -2.16
N GLN A 130 36.27 7.69 -2.91
CA GLN A 130 37.28 6.92 -3.65
C GLN A 130 38.14 6.00 -2.76
N ARG A 131 38.10 6.19 -1.43
CA ARG A 131 38.76 5.33 -0.44
C ARG A 131 37.80 4.35 0.26
N ASN A 132 36.48 4.52 0.13
CA ASN A 132 35.47 3.66 0.77
C ASN A 132 35.39 2.29 0.05
N PRO A 133 35.44 1.15 0.76
CA PRO A 133 35.43 -0.17 0.14
C PRO A 133 34.10 -0.50 -0.57
N ALA A 134 32.94 -0.07 -0.04
CA ALA A 134 31.66 -0.24 -0.73
C ALA A 134 31.58 0.57 -2.02
N PHE A 135 32.13 1.80 -2.03
CA PHE A 135 32.14 2.61 -3.25
C PHE A 135 33.04 2.00 -4.34
N LYS A 136 34.19 1.44 -3.96
CA LYS A 136 35.05 0.68 -4.89
C LYS A 136 34.35 -0.55 -5.43
N ALA A 137 33.72 -1.35 -4.57
CA ALA A 137 32.95 -2.53 -4.98
C ALA A 137 31.79 -2.16 -5.92
N LEU A 138 31.10 -1.04 -5.65
CA LEU A 138 30.02 -0.52 -6.48
C LEU A 138 30.50 -0.10 -7.89
N LEU A 139 31.66 0.54 -8.00
CA LEU A 139 32.26 0.88 -9.30
C LEU A 139 32.85 -0.34 -10.03
N ALA A 140 33.23 -1.38 -9.30
CA ALA A 140 33.75 -2.63 -9.85
C ALA A 140 32.66 -3.65 -10.23
N HIS A 141 31.39 -3.38 -9.89
CA HIS A 141 30.29 -4.34 -9.97
C HIS A 141 30.56 -5.66 -9.20
N ASP A 142 31.23 -5.56 -8.05
CA ASP A 142 31.58 -6.69 -7.20
C ASP A 142 30.50 -6.93 -6.13
N ASP A 143 29.49 -7.71 -6.49
CA ASP A 143 28.36 -8.07 -5.61
C ASP A 143 28.81 -8.82 -4.34
N ALA A 144 29.91 -9.58 -4.41
CA ALA A 144 30.45 -10.30 -3.26
C ALA A 144 31.09 -9.34 -2.25
N ALA A 145 31.86 -8.35 -2.71
CA ALA A 145 32.39 -7.29 -1.87
C ALA A 145 31.29 -6.34 -1.38
N LEU A 146 30.25 -6.04 -2.18
CA LEU A 146 29.08 -5.28 -1.73
C LEU A 146 28.32 -6.03 -0.61
N ALA A 147 28.14 -7.34 -0.74
CA ALA A 147 27.51 -8.16 0.29
C ALA A 147 28.30 -8.19 1.62
N GLN A 148 29.63 -8.05 1.57
CA GLN A 148 30.48 -7.88 2.75
C GLN A 148 30.46 -6.45 3.30
N ASN A 149 30.30 -5.43 2.44
CA ASN A 149 30.37 -4.01 2.79
C ASN A 149 28.97 -3.33 2.88
N ARG A 150 27.93 -4.09 3.24
CA ARG A 150 26.53 -3.61 3.35
C ARG A 150 26.37 -2.34 4.19
N LYS A 151 27.03 -2.24 5.36
CA LYS A 151 26.94 -1.05 6.22
C LYS A 151 27.56 0.20 5.56
N PRO A 152 28.83 0.19 5.10
CA PRO A 152 29.39 1.30 4.32
C PRO A 152 28.58 1.67 3.06
N LEU A 153 27.92 0.70 2.41
CA LEU A 153 27.01 0.96 1.28
C LEU A 153 25.77 1.75 1.71
N LEU A 154 25.12 1.35 2.81
CA LEU A 154 23.97 2.07 3.37
C LEU A 154 24.34 3.48 3.86
N GLU A 155 25.54 3.67 4.38
CA GLU A 155 26.06 4.99 4.77
C GLU A 155 26.26 5.91 3.55
N LEU A 156 26.82 5.40 2.44
CA LEU A 156 26.92 6.13 1.16
C LEU A 156 25.53 6.51 0.63
N ILE A 157 24.59 5.55 0.60
CA ILE A 157 23.20 5.75 0.15
C ILE A 157 22.51 6.84 0.99
N ALA A 158 22.63 6.79 2.32
CA ALA A 158 22.00 7.74 3.23
C ALA A 158 22.52 9.17 3.03
N VAL A 159 23.82 9.36 2.76
CA VAL A 159 24.40 10.69 2.46
C VAL A 159 23.97 11.15 1.07
N ALA A 160 24.10 10.32 0.04
CA ALA A 160 23.81 10.68 -1.35
C ALA A 160 22.33 11.04 -1.60
N ASN A 161 21.41 10.49 -0.81
CA ASN A 161 19.97 10.69 -0.92
C ASN A 161 19.40 11.68 0.12
N SER A 162 20.24 12.53 0.71
CA SER A 162 19.87 13.56 1.70
C SER A 162 20.38 14.97 1.33
N GLY A 163 19.84 16.00 1.98
CA GLY A 163 20.31 17.40 1.86
C GLY A 163 19.77 18.19 0.66
N MET A 164 19.12 17.53 -0.30
CA MET A 164 18.31 18.17 -1.34
C MET A 164 16.87 18.41 -0.86
N SER A 165 16.13 19.30 -1.55
CA SER A 165 14.70 19.44 -1.30
C SER A 165 13.88 18.27 -1.85
N THR A 166 12.63 18.14 -1.40
CA THR A 166 11.63 17.25 -2.01
C THR A 166 11.59 17.44 -3.53
N ASP A 167 11.42 18.68 -3.99
CA ASP A 167 11.26 18.99 -5.42
C ASP A 167 12.52 18.66 -6.24
N GLU A 168 13.71 18.77 -5.64
CA GLU A 168 14.97 18.35 -6.26
C GLU A 168 15.06 16.83 -6.40
N TYR A 169 14.61 16.09 -5.39
CA TYR A 169 14.57 14.63 -5.40
C TYR A 169 13.53 14.10 -6.40
N ASP A 170 12.32 14.64 -6.40
CA ASP A 170 11.24 14.32 -7.34
C ASP A 170 11.71 14.49 -8.80
N ARG A 171 12.43 15.59 -9.10
CA ARG A 171 13.03 15.80 -10.43
C ARG A 171 14.06 14.74 -10.77
N SER A 172 14.90 14.31 -9.83
CA SER A 172 15.87 13.23 -10.08
C SER A 172 15.21 11.87 -10.28
N ILE A 173 14.11 11.57 -9.58
CA ILE A 173 13.33 10.34 -9.80
C ILE A 173 12.73 10.36 -11.20
N ARG A 174 12.09 11.47 -11.62
CA ARG A 174 11.53 11.59 -12.98
C ARG A 174 12.62 11.38 -14.04
N ALA A 175 13.75 12.07 -13.92
CA ALA A 175 14.87 11.94 -14.86
C ALA A 175 15.43 10.51 -14.94
N TRP A 176 15.52 9.81 -13.80
CA TRP A 176 15.93 8.41 -13.76
C TRP A 176 14.88 7.50 -14.43
N LEU A 177 13.60 7.58 -14.06
CA LEU A 177 12.54 6.76 -14.67
C LEU A 177 12.38 6.99 -16.19
N THR A 178 12.72 8.18 -16.70
CA THR A 178 12.69 8.47 -18.15
C THR A 178 13.80 7.76 -18.94
N SER A 179 14.92 7.38 -18.31
CA SER A 179 16.16 6.99 -19.01
C SER A 179 16.76 5.66 -18.55
N ALA A 180 16.54 5.28 -17.29
CA ALA A 180 17.10 4.10 -16.68
C ALA A 180 16.35 2.84 -17.11
N LYS A 181 17.12 1.79 -17.38
CA LYS A 181 16.63 0.48 -17.77
C LYS A 181 17.02 -0.57 -16.75
N HIS A 182 16.19 -1.59 -16.64
CA HIS A 182 16.47 -2.78 -15.85
C HIS A 182 17.68 -3.55 -16.42
N PRO A 183 18.67 -3.95 -15.61
CA PRO A 183 19.91 -4.58 -16.11
C PRO A 183 19.68 -5.88 -16.87
N THR A 184 18.88 -6.81 -16.34
CA THR A 184 18.56 -8.09 -17.01
C THR A 184 17.57 -7.92 -18.17
N LEU A 185 16.40 -7.32 -17.92
CA LEU A 185 15.28 -7.26 -18.87
C LEU A 185 15.40 -6.18 -19.95
N GLN A 186 16.33 -5.20 -19.82
CA GLN A 186 16.61 -4.13 -20.78
C GLN A 186 15.41 -3.22 -21.18
N ARG A 187 14.33 -3.29 -20.40
CA ARG A 187 13.13 -2.44 -20.45
C ARG A 187 13.25 -1.24 -19.49
N PRO A 188 12.56 -0.11 -19.74
CA PRO A 188 12.33 0.92 -18.74
C PRO A 188 11.67 0.33 -17.49
N TYR A 189 12.02 0.82 -16.29
CA TYR A 189 11.42 0.34 -15.04
C TYR A 189 9.90 0.57 -14.98
N THR A 190 9.40 1.63 -15.61
CA THR A 190 7.97 1.95 -15.75
C THR A 190 7.18 1.01 -16.67
N ASP A 191 7.86 0.14 -17.42
CA ASP A 191 7.24 -0.92 -18.24
C ASP A 191 7.29 -2.29 -17.56
N LEU A 192 7.77 -2.38 -16.31
CA LEU A 192 7.88 -3.61 -15.51
C LEU A 192 6.80 -3.74 -14.42
N VAL A 193 5.71 -2.98 -14.56
CA VAL A 193 4.45 -3.17 -13.82
C VAL A 193 3.74 -4.43 -14.29
N TYR A 194 2.95 -5.06 -13.43
CA TYR A 194 2.24 -6.29 -13.77
C TYR A 194 0.87 -6.03 -14.40
N GLN A 195 0.70 -6.44 -15.66
CA GLN A 195 -0.55 -6.30 -16.42
C GLN A 195 -1.78 -6.90 -15.69
N PRO A 196 -1.70 -8.11 -15.09
CA PRO A 196 -2.81 -8.68 -14.32
C PRO A 196 -3.19 -7.83 -13.10
N GLN A 197 -2.22 -7.15 -12.47
CA GLN A 197 -2.50 -6.26 -11.35
C GLN A 197 -3.16 -4.96 -11.81
N LEU A 198 -2.75 -4.37 -12.95
CA LEU A 198 -3.45 -3.22 -13.52
C LEU A 198 -4.95 -3.51 -13.74
N GLU A 199 -5.27 -4.69 -14.27
CA GLU A 199 -6.64 -5.16 -14.46
C GLU A 199 -7.41 -5.34 -13.14
N LEU A 200 -6.72 -5.73 -12.07
CA LEU A 200 -7.31 -5.86 -10.73
C LEU A 200 -7.56 -4.49 -10.08
N LEU A 201 -6.61 -3.55 -10.20
CA LEU A 201 -6.77 -2.17 -9.75
C LEU A 201 -7.97 -1.49 -10.46
N ASP A 202 -8.11 -1.70 -11.76
CA ASP A 202 -9.26 -1.22 -12.54
C ASP A 202 -10.57 -1.85 -12.08
N LEU A 203 -10.61 -3.19 -11.93
CA LEU A 203 -11.83 -3.89 -11.50
C LEU A 203 -12.27 -3.46 -10.10
N LEU A 204 -11.34 -3.28 -9.16
CA LEU A 204 -11.63 -2.82 -7.80
C LEU A 204 -12.17 -1.38 -7.81
N ARG A 205 -11.55 -0.47 -8.56
CA ARG A 205 -12.04 0.92 -8.68
C ARG A 205 -13.42 0.99 -9.35
N ALA A 206 -13.66 0.21 -10.40
CA ALA A 206 -14.98 0.09 -11.04
C ALA A 206 -16.06 -0.42 -10.06
N ASN A 207 -15.68 -1.28 -9.11
CA ASN A 207 -16.55 -1.78 -8.04
C ASN A 207 -16.58 -0.88 -6.78
N GLY A 208 -16.05 0.34 -6.87
CA GLY A 208 -16.14 1.35 -5.83
C GLY A 208 -15.21 1.13 -4.63
N PHE A 209 -14.11 0.40 -4.80
CA PHE A 209 -13.03 0.34 -3.81
C PHE A 209 -12.14 1.58 -3.89
N LYS A 210 -11.65 2.02 -2.72
CA LYS A 210 -10.50 2.91 -2.57
C LYS A 210 -9.25 2.03 -2.50
N VAL A 211 -8.29 2.24 -3.40
CA VAL A 211 -7.14 1.36 -3.55
C VAL A 211 -5.86 2.10 -3.16
N TRP A 212 -5.10 1.53 -2.24
CA TRP A 212 -3.95 2.15 -1.60
C TRP A 212 -2.68 1.32 -1.80
N ILE A 213 -1.53 2.00 -1.82
CA ILE A 213 -0.22 1.35 -1.69
C ILE A 213 0.23 1.39 -0.22
N VAL A 214 0.86 0.33 0.26
CA VAL A 214 1.43 0.17 1.62
C VAL A 214 2.74 -0.63 1.51
N SER A 215 3.88 0.06 1.51
CA SER A 215 5.16 -0.49 1.03
C SER A 215 6.38 -0.13 1.87
N GLY A 216 7.36 -1.05 1.94
CA GLY A 216 8.68 -0.76 2.50
C GLY A 216 9.46 0.31 1.72
N GLY A 217 9.13 0.53 0.45
CA GLY A 217 9.63 1.66 -0.35
C GLY A 217 9.15 3.02 0.19
N THR A 218 9.91 4.10 -0.05
CA THR A 218 9.52 5.40 0.51
C THR A 218 8.34 6.01 -0.23
N ALA A 219 7.39 6.56 0.53
CA ALA A 219 6.20 7.18 -0.04
C ALA A 219 6.56 8.31 -1.01
N GLN A 220 7.63 9.06 -0.72
CA GLN A 220 8.19 10.10 -1.57
C GLN A 220 8.59 9.57 -2.95
N PHE A 221 9.22 8.39 -3.03
CA PHE A 221 9.64 7.80 -4.31
C PHE A 221 8.45 7.38 -5.18
N MET A 222 7.46 6.69 -4.58
CA MET A 222 6.28 6.19 -5.30
C MET A 222 5.34 7.32 -5.76
N ARG A 223 5.14 8.35 -4.92
CA ARG A 223 4.26 9.52 -5.20
C ARG A 223 4.63 10.30 -6.47
N VAL A 224 5.84 10.13 -6.99
CA VAL A 224 6.27 10.77 -8.24
C VAL A 224 5.60 10.17 -9.48
N TRP A 225 5.31 8.87 -9.50
CA TRP A 225 4.98 8.12 -10.72
C TRP A 225 3.82 7.13 -10.61
N ALA A 226 3.46 6.66 -9.41
CA ALA A 226 2.41 5.66 -9.20
C ALA A 226 1.02 6.12 -9.72
N SER A 227 0.76 7.42 -9.77
CA SER A 227 -0.48 7.98 -10.34
C SER A 227 -0.58 7.82 -11.86
N GLU A 228 0.55 7.69 -12.57
CA GLU A 228 0.58 7.44 -14.01
C GLU A 228 0.57 5.93 -14.32
N ALA A 229 1.30 5.14 -13.53
CA ALA A 229 1.40 3.69 -13.71
C ALA A 229 0.15 2.91 -13.26
N TYR A 230 -0.46 3.33 -12.14
CA TYR A 230 -1.54 2.60 -11.46
C TYR A 230 -2.83 3.42 -11.33
N GLY A 231 -2.77 4.73 -11.54
CA GLY A 231 -3.87 5.65 -11.23
C GLY A 231 -4.21 5.72 -9.73
N ILE A 232 -3.25 5.43 -8.86
CA ILE A 232 -3.34 5.63 -7.42
C ILE A 232 -2.76 7.02 -7.10
N PRO A 233 -3.55 7.96 -6.55
CA PRO A 233 -3.09 9.33 -6.34
C PRO A 233 -2.14 9.44 -5.13
N PRO A 234 -1.33 10.51 -5.02
CA PRO A 234 -0.24 10.60 -4.03
C PRO A 234 -0.68 10.45 -2.56
N GLU A 235 -1.90 10.89 -2.23
CA GLU A 235 -2.51 10.77 -0.91
C GLU A 235 -3.01 9.35 -0.58
N GLN A 236 -3.10 8.45 -1.56
CA GLN A 236 -3.45 7.03 -1.38
C GLN A 236 -2.20 6.12 -1.32
N ILE A 237 -1.03 6.71 -1.10
CA ILE A 237 0.25 6.00 -0.99
C ILE A 237 0.76 6.12 0.44
N VAL A 238 0.77 5.00 1.15
CA VAL A 238 1.50 4.77 2.39
C VAL A 238 2.84 4.11 2.04
N GLY A 239 3.87 4.42 2.80
CA GLY A 239 5.17 3.78 2.67
C GLY A 239 6.13 4.31 3.72
N ALA A 240 7.39 3.87 3.67
CA ALA A 240 8.43 4.38 4.58
C ALA A 240 8.55 5.91 4.44
N GLU A 241 8.66 6.62 5.57
CA GLU A 241 8.75 8.08 5.61
C GLU A 241 10.14 8.52 6.05
N GLU A 242 10.75 9.38 5.24
CA GLU A 242 12.04 10.00 5.54
C GLU A 242 11.89 11.18 6.51
N LYS A 243 12.95 11.56 7.21
CA LYS A 243 12.94 12.80 8.01
C LYS A 243 12.97 14.01 7.08
N LEU A 244 12.02 14.92 7.25
CA LEU A 244 11.96 16.20 6.55
C LEU A 244 12.19 17.37 7.52
N LYS A 245 12.81 18.44 7.03
CA LYS A 245 12.97 19.71 7.76
C LYS A 245 12.46 20.86 6.90
N TYR A 246 11.62 21.72 7.48
CA TYR A 246 11.21 22.98 6.86
C TYR A 246 12.30 24.04 6.98
N GLU A 247 12.69 24.66 5.87
CA GLU A 247 13.65 25.77 5.81
C GLU A 247 13.23 26.83 4.78
N ILE A 248 13.87 28.01 4.84
CA ILE A 248 13.81 29.02 3.78
C ILE A 248 15.12 28.95 2.98
N ARG A 249 15.05 28.49 1.73
CA ARG A 249 16.22 28.34 0.83
C ARG A 249 16.09 29.29 -0.35
N GLY A 250 17.07 30.19 -0.52
CA GLY A 250 17.02 31.21 -1.58
C GLY A 250 15.80 32.14 -1.49
N GLY A 251 15.31 32.42 -0.28
CA GLY A 251 14.11 33.22 -0.03
C GLY A 251 12.77 32.50 -0.21
N LYS A 252 12.77 31.20 -0.55
CA LYS A 252 11.55 30.39 -0.72
C LYS A 252 11.41 29.31 0.35
N PRO A 253 10.21 29.02 0.87
CA PRO A 253 9.94 27.84 1.67
C PRO A 253 10.31 26.54 0.93
N ALA A 254 10.92 25.59 1.64
CA ALA A 254 11.24 24.26 1.13
C ALA A 254 11.20 23.20 2.25
N LEU A 255 10.92 21.96 1.86
CA LEU A 255 11.15 20.78 2.70
C LEU A 255 12.47 20.12 2.25
N LEU A 256 13.43 20.00 3.16
CA LEU A 256 14.71 19.33 2.92
C LEU A 256 14.71 17.92 3.49
N ARG A 257 15.31 16.98 2.75
CA ARG A 257 15.53 15.59 3.15
C ARG A 257 16.67 15.50 4.16
N VAL A 258 16.43 14.87 5.31
CA VAL A 258 17.40 14.70 6.40
C VAL A 258 17.71 13.20 6.57
N PRO A 259 18.96 12.81 6.88
CA PRO A 259 19.32 11.38 6.96
C PRO A 259 18.48 10.55 7.93
N GLY A 260 17.98 9.43 7.41
CA GLY A 260 17.24 8.40 8.15
C GLY A 260 15.72 8.59 8.17
N PHE A 261 15.02 7.53 8.57
CA PHE A 261 13.56 7.46 8.53
C PHE A 261 12.89 8.07 9.77
N ALA A 262 11.73 8.69 9.55
CA ALA A 262 10.73 9.02 10.57
C ALA A 262 9.78 7.84 10.83
N PHE A 263 9.50 7.03 9.80
CA PHE A 263 8.69 5.81 9.89
C PHE A 263 9.15 4.76 8.87
N VAL A 264 8.96 3.48 9.19
CA VAL A 264 9.24 2.34 8.31
C VAL A 264 7.96 1.53 8.19
N ASP A 265 7.46 1.41 6.96
CA ASP A 265 6.16 0.80 6.63
C ASP A 265 6.35 -0.62 6.08
N ASP A 266 7.03 -1.46 6.86
CA ASP A 266 7.39 -2.84 6.51
C ASP A 266 7.12 -3.79 7.68
N GLY A 267 6.68 -5.01 7.39
CA GLY A 267 6.24 -6.01 8.36
C GLY A 267 5.23 -5.44 9.35
N PRO A 268 5.49 -5.50 10.68
CA PRO A 268 4.66 -4.86 11.72
C PRO A 268 4.45 -3.35 11.55
N GLY A 269 5.23 -2.67 10.69
CA GLY A 269 5.00 -1.29 10.29
C GLY A 269 3.71 -1.12 9.47
N LYS A 270 3.41 -2.01 8.53
CA LYS A 270 2.31 -1.85 7.56
C LYS A 270 0.93 -1.64 8.21
N PRO A 271 0.49 -2.41 9.24
CA PRO A 271 -0.75 -2.13 9.96
C PRO A 271 -0.77 -0.76 10.66
N VAL A 272 0.39 -0.25 11.09
CA VAL A 272 0.53 1.07 11.73
C VAL A 272 0.45 2.19 10.69
N GLY A 273 1.05 2.02 9.51
CA GLY A 273 0.90 2.95 8.38
C GLY A 273 -0.54 3.03 7.90
N ILE A 274 -1.17 1.87 7.65
CA ILE A 274 -2.60 1.72 7.35
C ILE A 274 -3.48 2.47 8.35
N PHE A 275 -3.27 2.27 9.66
CA PHE A 275 -4.06 2.94 10.68
C PHE A 275 -3.85 4.47 10.68
N ARG A 276 -2.61 4.94 10.48
CA ARG A 276 -2.27 6.37 10.47
C ARG A 276 -2.81 7.12 9.26
N ALA A 277 -2.72 6.53 8.07
CA ALA A 277 -3.08 7.18 6.82
C ALA A 277 -4.56 6.99 6.44
N ILE A 278 -5.09 5.78 6.63
CA ILE A 278 -6.44 5.41 6.17
C ILE A 278 -7.46 5.52 7.32
N GLY A 279 -7.03 5.34 8.58
CA GLY A 279 -7.91 5.32 9.76
C GLY A 279 -8.90 4.15 9.77
N ARG A 280 -8.73 3.16 8.89
CA ARG A 280 -9.64 2.03 8.66
C ARG A 280 -8.85 0.77 8.35
N ARG A 281 -9.38 -0.38 8.78
CA ARG A 281 -8.89 -1.70 8.35
C ARG A 281 -9.32 -1.96 6.89
N PRO A 282 -8.42 -2.45 6.01
CA PRO A 282 -8.80 -2.91 4.68
C PRO A 282 -9.73 -4.12 4.73
N ILE A 283 -10.40 -4.40 3.62
CA ILE A 283 -11.10 -5.67 3.38
C ILE A 283 -10.40 -6.52 2.32
N LEU A 284 -9.49 -5.94 1.53
CA LEU A 284 -8.60 -6.66 0.62
C LEU A 284 -7.14 -6.25 0.87
N ALA A 285 -6.24 -7.22 0.91
CA ALA A 285 -4.80 -6.98 0.94
C ALA A 285 -4.07 -7.92 -0.04
N PHE A 286 -3.10 -7.37 -0.77
CA PHE A 286 -2.21 -8.12 -1.66
C PHE A 286 -0.76 -7.79 -1.29
N GLY A 287 0.07 -8.81 -1.11
CA GLY A 287 1.52 -8.69 -0.96
C GLY A 287 2.26 -9.79 -1.74
N ASN A 288 3.55 -9.95 -1.49
CA ASN A 288 4.36 -11.05 -2.05
C ASN A 288 5.46 -11.56 -1.09
N SER A 289 5.59 -10.98 0.10
CA SER A 289 6.74 -11.20 1.00
C SER A 289 6.37 -11.44 2.46
N ASP A 290 7.35 -11.84 3.27
CA ASP A 290 7.28 -11.86 4.74
C ASP A 290 7.08 -10.45 5.34
N GLY A 291 7.39 -9.38 4.59
CA GLY A 291 7.10 -7.99 4.96
C GLY A 291 5.62 -7.61 4.83
N ASP A 292 4.83 -8.44 4.13
CA ASP A 292 3.37 -8.28 4.01
C ASP A 292 2.60 -9.05 5.07
N ARG A 293 3.26 -9.95 5.81
CA ARG A 293 2.62 -10.92 6.71
C ARG A 293 1.66 -10.24 7.68
N GLU A 294 2.10 -9.20 8.38
CA GLU A 294 1.25 -8.46 9.32
C GLU A 294 0.16 -7.63 8.63
N MET A 295 0.35 -7.15 7.39
CA MET A 295 -0.69 -6.46 6.61
C MET A 295 -1.82 -7.41 6.21
N LEU A 296 -1.45 -8.61 5.76
CA LEU A 296 -2.37 -9.68 5.37
C LEU A 296 -3.10 -10.23 6.60
N GLU A 297 -2.39 -10.50 7.69
CA GLU A 297 -2.98 -10.89 8.98
C GLU A 297 -3.94 -9.83 9.53
N TYR A 298 -3.55 -8.55 9.48
CA TYR A 298 -4.41 -7.45 9.92
C TYR A 298 -5.67 -7.33 9.07
N THR A 299 -5.58 -7.52 7.75
CA THR A 299 -6.73 -7.46 6.85
C THR A 299 -7.65 -8.66 7.01
N ALA A 300 -7.11 -9.89 6.95
CA ALA A 300 -7.86 -11.14 7.08
C ALA A 300 -8.52 -11.31 8.47
N SER A 301 -8.02 -10.63 9.50
CA SER A 301 -8.63 -10.60 10.84
C SER A 301 -9.70 -9.51 10.99
N GLY A 302 -10.32 -9.08 9.89
CA GLY A 302 -11.44 -8.14 9.86
C GLY A 302 -12.78 -8.76 10.30
N LEU A 303 -13.85 -7.96 10.25
CA LEU A 303 -15.23 -8.42 10.42
C LEU A 303 -15.94 -8.44 9.07
N GLY A 304 -16.65 -9.53 8.77
CA GLY A 304 -17.27 -9.75 7.47
C GLY A 304 -16.33 -10.43 6.47
N GLU A 305 -16.71 -10.44 5.19
CA GLU A 305 -15.87 -10.97 4.12
C GLU A 305 -14.59 -10.15 3.96
N THR A 306 -13.45 -10.84 3.87
CA THR A 306 -12.14 -10.23 3.61
C THR A 306 -11.33 -11.14 2.67
N LEU A 307 -10.37 -10.56 1.95
CA LEU A 307 -9.50 -11.30 1.02
C LEU A 307 -8.03 -10.91 1.22
N ALA A 308 -7.19 -11.90 1.54
CA ALA A 308 -5.74 -11.75 1.59
C ALA A 308 -5.11 -12.57 0.45
N LEU A 309 -4.20 -11.95 -0.31
CA LEU A 309 -3.50 -12.56 -1.45
C LEU A 309 -1.99 -12.42 -1.31
N LEU A 310 -1.25 -13.44 -1.77
CA LEU A 310 0.21 -13.42 -1.91
C LEU A 310 0.62 -13.80 -3.33
N LEU A 311 1.46 -13.01 -3.98
CA LEU A 311 2.09 -13.37 -5.24
C LEU A 311 3.30 -14.28 -4.99
N HIS A 312 3.37 -15.39 -5.70
CA HIS A 312 4.54 -16.27 -5.77
C HIS A 312 5.27 -16.05 -7.09
N HIS A 313 6.53 -15.63 -7.00
CA HIS A 313 7.43 -15.51 -8.14
C HIS A 313 7.98 -16.90 -8.45
N ASP A 314 7.22 -17.67 -9.24
CA ASP A 314 7.57 -19.02 -9.67
C ASP A 314 7.89 -19.12 -11.17
N ASP A 315 8.15 -17.99 -11.85
CA ASP A 315 8.28 -17.92 -13.31
C ASP A 315 9.58 -17.31 -13.85
N SER A 316 10.65 -18.11 -13.77
CA SER A 316 11.96 -17.86 -14.41
C SER A 316 11.94 -17.57 -15.91
N ASP A 317 10.83 -17.84 -16.61
CA ASP A 317 10.78 -17.83 -18.08
C ASP A 317 10.14 -16.54 -18.61
N ARG A 318 9.35 -15.85 -17.76
CA ARG A 318 8.67 -14.58 -18.07
C ARG A 318 9.02 -13.45 -17.10
N GLU A 319 9.52 -13.76 -15.90
CA GLU A 319 9.99 -12.80 -14.91
C GLU A 319 11.21 -13.37 -14.16
N PHE A 320 11.08 -13.67 -12.87
CA PHE A 320 12.09 -14.34 -12.05
C PHE A 320 11.44 -15.46 -11.22
N ALA A 321 12.25 -16.28 -10.56
CA ALA A 321 11.79 -17.28 -9.62
C ALA A 321 12.50 -17.12 -8.27
N TYR A 322 11.76 -16.77 -7.21
CA TYR A 322 12.30 -16.57 -5.85
C TYR A 322 11.23 -16.68 -4.75
N ASP A 323 11.63 -17.25 -3.60
CA ASP A 323 10.80 -17.34 -2.39
C ASP A 323 11.65 -17.36 -1.09
N ARG A 324 11.75 -18.51 -0.41
CA ARG A 324 12.35 -18.67 0.93
C ARG A 324 13.83 -18.34 0.99
N GLN A 325 14.54 -18.56 -0.11
CA GLN A 325 15.98 -18.31 -0.22
C GLN A 325 16.34 -16.88 -0.65
N SER A 326 15.34 -16.04 -0.95
CA SER A 326 15.58 -14.63 -1.23
C SER A 326 16.19 -13.92 -0.01
N SER A 327 17.07 -12.96 -0.28
CA SER A 327 17.78 -12.16 0.74
C SER A 327 17.31 -10.71 0.83
N LEU A 328 16.36 -10.33 -0.02
CA LEU A 328 15.72 -9.00 -0.07
C LEU A 328 14.20 -9.14 0.00
N ALA A 329 13.63 -10.05 -0.79
CA ALA A 329 12.19 -10.28 -0.93
C ALA A 329 11.83 -11.73 -0.57
N ARG A 330 11.91 -12.06 0.71
CA ARG A 330 11.68 -13.43 1.20
C ARG A 330 10.19 -13.72 1.31
N LEU A 331 9.76 -14.87 0.79
CA LEU A 331 8.44 -15.44 1.01
C LEU A 331 8.58 -16.80 1.70
N ASP A 332 8.39 -16.83 3.02
CA ASP A 332 8.73 -17.97 3.89
C ASP A 332 7.67 -18.16 4.99
N LYS A 333 7.57 -17.23 5.94
CA LYS A 333 6.56 -17.25 7.00
C LYS A 333 5.18 -16.82 6.49
N ALA A 334 5.12 -15.84 5.59
CA ALA A 334 3.87 -15.43 4.97
C ALA A 334 3.27 -16.57 4.12
N TRP A 335 4.12 -17.42 3.52
CA TRP A 335 3.66 -18.64 2.84
C TRP A 335 3.04 -19.66 3.81
N ASP A 336 3.76 -20.01 4.88
CA ASP A 336 3.28 -21.00 5.86
C ASP A 336 1.99 -20.53 6.54
N GLU A 337 1.86 -19.23 6.77
CA GLU A 337 0.65 -18.62 7.31
C GLU A 337 -0.50 -18.56 6.29
N ALA A 338 -0.22 -18.32 5.01
CA ALA A 338 -1.22 -18.39 3.96
C ALA A 338 -1.84 -19.79 3.84
N VAL A 339 -1.02 -20.83 3.89
CA VAL A 339 -1.48 -22.23 3.92
C VAL A 339 -2.28 -22.52 5.19
N ALA A 340 -1.85 -22.02 6.36
CA ALA A 340 -2.54 -22.24 7.62
C ALA A 340 -3.87 -21.46 7.79
N ARG A 341 -4.00 -20.28 7.16
CA ARG A 341 -5.16 -19.38 7.28
C ARG A 341 -6.06 -19.32 6.04
N GLY A 342 -5.69 -20.00 4.95
CA GLY A 342 -6.45 -20.00 3.69
C GLY A 342 -6.34 -18.71 2.88
N TRP A 343 -5.22 -17.99 2.97
CA TRP A 343 -4.97 -16.85 2.08
C TRP A 343 -4.69 -17.34 0.65
N VAL A 344 -5.04 -16.52 -0.34
CA VAL A 344 -4.94 -16.91 -1.76
C VAL A 344 -3.51 -16.69 -2.26
N VAL A 345 -2.74 -17.78 -2.35
CA VAL A 345 -1.47 -17.78 -3.07
C VAL A 345 -1.75 -17.77 -4.57
N VAL A 346 -1.19 -16.77 -5.27
CA VAL A 346 -1.25 -16.56 -6.71
C VAL A 346 0.08 -16.99 -7.32
N SER A 347 0.06 -17.97 -8.21
CA SER A 347 1.26 -18.43 -8.94
C SER A 347 1.44 -17.59 -10.20
N MET A 348 2.52 -16.82 -10.31
CA MET A 348 2.80 -16.04 -11.52
C MET A 348 2.82 -16.94 -12.77
N LYS A 349 3.39 -18.14 -12.65
CA LYS A 349 3.49 -19.11 -13.75
C LYS A 349 2.15 -19.71 -14.18
N ARG A 350 1.21 -19.92 -13.25
CA ARG A 350 -0.04 -20.66 -13.50
C ARG A 350 -1.31 -19.83 -13.51
N ASP A 351 -1.37 -18.74 -12.76
CA ASP A 351 -2.56 -17.88 -12.65
C ASP A 351 -2.51 -16.67 -13.60
N TRP A 352 -1.36 -16.32 -14.19
CA TRP A 352 -1.22 -15.21 -15.15
C TRP A 352 -0.87 -15.69 -16.56
N LYS A 353 -1.62 -15.21 -17.57
CA LYS A 353 -1.35 -15.42 -19.01
C LYS A 353 -0.18 -14.57 -19.50
N THR A 354 -0.06 -13.36 -18.96
CA THR A 354 0.90 -12.33 -19.32
C THR A 354 1.41 -11.67 -18.04
N VAL A 355 2.72 -11.46 -17.90
CA VAL A 355 3.29 -10.77 -16.73
C VAL A 355 3.22 -9.25 -16.91
N TYR A 356 3.92 -8.72 -17.92
CA TYR A 356 4.04 -7.29 -18.17
C TYR A 356 3.13 -6.81 -19.31
N PRO A 357 2.73 -5.52 -19.35
CA PRO A 357 2.14 -4.93 -20.53
C PRO A 357 2.98 -5.16 -21.78
N GLY A 358 2.30 -5.24 -22.93
CA GLY A 358 2.97 -5.21 -24.24
C GLY A 358 3.68 -3.87 -24.47
N PRO A 359 4.55 -3.77 -25.51
CA PRO A 359 5.20 -2.52 -25.86
C PRO A 359 4.17 -1.40 -26.08
N LYS A 360 4.41 -0.23 -25.50
CA LYS A 360 3.67 1.00 -25.83
C LYS A 360 4.00 1.37 -27.30
N PRO A 361 3.01 1.77 -28.12
CA PRO A 361 3.22 2.10 -29.54
C PRO A 361 4.19 3.26 -29.80
#